data_AF-A0A6H9UXZ7-F1
#
_entry.id   AF-A0A6H9UXZ7-F1
#
_cell.length_a   1.000
_cell.length_b   1.000
_cell.length_c   1.000
_cell.angle_alpha   90.00
_cell.angle_beta   90.00
_cell.angle_gamma   90.00
#
_symmetry.space_group_name_H-M   'P 1'
#
loop_
_entity.id
_entity.type
_entity.pdbx_description
1 polymer ?
#
loop_
_entity_poly.entity_id
_entity_poly.type
_entity_poly.pdbx_seq_one_letter_code
_entity_poly.pdbx_strand_id
1 'polypeptide(L)'
;MAGRAVLLIPHRSENPDEAALPADYRQILAIVRAADGPVQVRTVGEELGLEVAVRGKLEPLRAKMTKLADRGWLHKRPDGRFTARR
;
A
#
# COMPACT_ATOMS: atom_id res chain seq x y z
N MET A 1 -24.73 10.18 11.57
CA MET A 1 -24.44 9.41 10.35
C MET A 1 -22.93 9.33 10.16
N ALA A 2 -22.31 8.17 10.37
CA ALA A 2 -20.94 7.91 9.89
C ALA A 2 -20.79 6.41 9.64
N GLY A 3 -21.68 5.89 8.78
CA GLY A 3 -21.51 4.57 8.20
C GLY A 3 -20.25 4.60 7.36
N ARG A 4 -19.19 3.99 7.89
CA ARG A 4 -17.90 3.71 7.25
C ARG A 4 -18.12 3.42 5.77
N ALA A 5 -17.87 4.41 4.90
CA ALA A 5 -17.85 4.17 3.47
C ALA A 5 -16.88 3.03 3.25
N VAL A 6 -17.37 1.89 2.77
CA VAL A 6 -16.54 0.78 2.35
C VAL A 6 -15.74 1.33 1.19
N LEU A 7 -14.53 1.84 1.46
CA LEU A 7 -13.58 2.24 0.45
C LEU A 7 -13.19 0.95 -0.27
N LEU A 8 -13.99 0.63 -1.29
CA LEU A 8 -13.78 -0.50 -2.16
C LEU A 8 -12.52 -0.16 -2.95
N ILE A 9 -11.45 -0.88 -2.67
CA ILE A 9 -10.23 -0.74 -3.46
C ILE A 9 -10.51 -1.47 -4.78
N PRO A 10 -10.53 -0.76 -5.92
CA PRO A 10 -10.70 -1.41 -7.22
C PRO A 10 -9.61 -2.46 -7.42
N HIS A 11 -9.91 -3.52 -8.19
CA HIS A 11 -8.84 -4.37 -8.70
C HIS A 11 -8.05 -3.60 -9.77
N ARG A 12 -6.74 -3.84 -9.86
CA ARG A 12 -5.92 -3.29 -10.94
C ARG A 12 -6.40 -3.89 -12.28
N SER A 13 -6.91 -3.04 -13.16
CA SER A 13 -7.24 -3.35 -14.55
C SER A 13 -6.06 -3.10 -15.47
N GLU A 14 -6.16 -3.57 -16.72
CA GLU A 14 -5.20 -3.34 -17.81
C GLU A 14 -4.91 -1.85 -18.07
N ASN A 15 -5.90 -0.98 -17.87
CA ASN A 15 -5.70 0.47 -17.78
C ASN A 15 -5.95 0.93 -16.34
N PRO A 16 -4.92 1.00 -15.48
CA PRO A 16 -5.10 1.26 -14.05
C PRO A 16 -5.40 2.74 -13.80
N ASP A 17 -6.58 3.03 -13.25
CA ASP A 17 -6.89 4.36 -12.72
C ASP A 17 -6.51 4.45 -11.24
N GLU A 18 -5.30 4.94 -10.97
CA GLU A 18 -4.84 5.17 -9.61
C GLU A 18 -5.67 6.23 -8.88
N ALA A 19 -6.33 7.15 -9.60
CA ALA A 19 -7.17 8.18 -8.98
C ALA A 19 -8.42 7.60 -8.31
N ALA A 20 -8.85 6.40 -8.73
CA ALA A 20 -9.94 5.66 -8.10
C ALA A 20 -9.54 5.05 -6.73
N LEU A 21 -8.24 4.98 -6.42
CA LEU A 21 -7.78 4.55 -5.09
C LEU A 21 -8.03 5.65 -4.05
N PRO A 22 -8.42 5.29 -2.82
CA PRO A 22 -8.46 6.26 -1.74
C PRO A 22 -7.07 6.87 -1.48
N ALA A 23 -7.03 8.11 -1.00
CA ALA A 23 -5.80 8.92 -0.93
C ALA A 23 -4.65 8.24 -0.16
N ASP A 24 -4.95 7.55 0.93
CA ASP A 24 -3.96 6.82 1.72
C ASP A 24 -3.33 5.64 0.95
N TYR A 25 -4.11 4.95 0.11
CA TYR A 25 -3.60 3.89 -0.75
C TYR A 25 -2.80 4.44 -1.93
N ARG A 26 -3.19 5.58 -2.50
CA ARG A 26 -2.41 6.26 -3.55
C ARG A 26 -1.03 6.67 -3.05
N GLN A 27 -0.96 7.23 -1.85
CA GLN A 27 0.32 7.64 -1.26
C GLN A 27 1.25 6.45 -1.01
N ILE A 28 0.71 5.34 -0.48
CA ILE A 28 1.48 4.08 -0.32
C ILE A 28 1.98 3.58 -1.67
N LEU A 29 1.11 3.55 -2.69
CA LEU A 29 1.48 3.08 -4.03
C LEU A 29 2.58 3.95 -4.65
N ALA A 30 2.47 5.28 -4.51
CA ALA A 30 3.46 6.23 -5.01
C ALA A 30 4.84 6.02 -4.38
N ILE A 31 4.92 5.82 -3.07
CA ILE A 31 6.18 5.53 -2.36
C ILE A 31 6.80 4.23 -2.87
N VAL A 32 6.01 3.16 -2.97
CA VAL A 32 6.50 1.85 -3.45
C VAL A 32 6.95 1.93 -4.91
N ARG A 33 6.30 2.75 -5.73
CA ARG A 33 6.65 2.96 -7.15
C ARG A 33 7.92 3.81 -7.31
N ALA A 34 8.11 4.80 -6.45
CA ALA A 34 9.28 5.67 -6.46
C ALA A 34 10.56 4.94 -6.02
N ALA A 35 10.42 3.82 -5.31
CA ALA A 35 11.57 3.02 -4.90
C ALA A 35 12.17 2.23 -6.07
N ASP A 36 13.51 2.22 -6.15
CA ASP A 36 14.30 1.46 -7.15
C ASP A 36 14.27 -0.07 -6.95
N GLY A 37 13.41 -0.60 -6.07
CA GLY A 37 13.35 -2.03 -5.80
C GLY A 37 12.32 -2.45 -4.76
N PRO A 38 12.35 -3.73 -4.33
CA PRO A 38 11.42 -4.26 -3.34
C PRO A 38 11.54 -3.56 -1.98
N VAL A 39 10.44 -2.98 -1.51
CA VAL A 39 10.39 -2.22 -0.26
C VAL A 39 9.74 -2.99 0.88
N GLN A 40 10.16 -2.68 2.11
CA GLN A 40 9.55 -3.21 3.32
C GLN A 40 8.47 -2.27 3.86
N VAL A 41 7.54 -2.81 4.66
CA VAL A 41 6.51 -2.02 5.36
C VAL A 41 7.14 -0.92 6.21
N ARG A 42 8.29 -1.19 6.84
CA ARG A 42 9.04 -0.21 7.63
C ARG A 42 9.44 1.00 6.79
N THR A 43 10.06 0.79 5.62
CA THR A 43 10.52 1.87 4.74
C THR A 43 9.34 2.74 4.28
N VAL A 44 8.22 2.12 3.90
CA VAL A 44 7.01 2.89 3.56
C VAL A 44 6.49 3.64 4.78
N GLY A 45 6.56 3.06 5.97
CA GLY A 45 6.19 3.73 7.22
C GLY A 45 7.07 4.95 7.53
N GLU A 46 8.37 4.86 7.29
CA GLU A 46 9.34 5.95 7.47
C GLU A 46 9.00 7.13 6.54
N GLU A 47 8.76 6.85 5.26
CA GLU A 47 8.35 7.85 4.26
C GLU A 47 6.97 8.48 4.57
N LEU A 48 6.09 7.73 5.22
CA LEU A 48 4.79 8.22 5.69
C LEU A 48 4.89 8.99 7.03
N GLY A 49 6.07 9.12 7.62
CA GLY A 49 6.28 9.76 8.92
C GLY A 49 5.68 8.98 10.10
N LEU A 50 5.47 7.67 9.96
CA LEU A 50 4.96 6.82 11.02
C LEU A 50 6.06 6.45 12.02
N GLU A 51 5.66 6.25 13.27
CA GLU A 51 6.55 5.76 14.32
C GLU A 51 6.88 4.26 14.09
N VAL A 52 7.94 4.01 13.33
CA VAL A 52 8.33 2.65 12.89
C VAL A 52 9.06 1.82 13.96
N ALA A 53 9.44 2.44 15.07
CA ALA A 53 10.04 1.76 16.22
C ALA A 53 9.03 0.83 16.92
N VAL A 54 7.74 1.20 16.89
CA VAL A 54 6.67 0.42 17.52
C VAL A 54 6.02 -0.49 16.48
N ARG A 55 6.33 -1.79 16.54
CA ARG A 55 5.81 -2.79 15.59
C ARG A 55 4.29 -2.72 15.42
N GLY A 56 3.54 -2.52 16.51
CA GLY A 56 2.08 -2.42 16.48
C GLY A 56 1.54 -1.27 15.63
N LYS A 57 2.31 -0.18 15.45
CA LYS A 57 1.93 0.96 14.60
C LYS A 57 2.05 0.66 13.12
N LEU A 58 2.87 -0.33 12.74
CA LEU A 58 3.05 -0.77 11.35
C LEU A 58 2.02 -1.81 10.91
N GLU A 59 1.33 -2.48 11.82
CA GLU A 59 0.35 -3.52 11.47
C GLU A 59 -0.81 -2.98 10.62
N PRO A 60 -1.39 -1.80 10.89
CA PRO A 60 -2.36 -1.17 10.00
C PRO A 60 -1.80 -0.90 8.60
N LEU A 61 -0.54 -0.42 8.50
CA LEU A 61 0.11 -0.19 7.20
C LEU A 61 0.35 -1.50 6.44
N ARG A 62 0.80 -2.54 7.14
CA ARG A 62 0.97 -3.90 6.59
C ARG A 62 -0.34 -4.43 6.00
N ALA A 63 -1.44 -4.25 6.71
CA ALA A 63 -2.76 -4.66 6.24
C ALA A 63 -3.16 -3.91 4.96
N LYS A 64 -2.91 -2.59 4.89
CA LYS A 64 -3.16 -1.78 3.68
C LYS A 64 -2.32 -2.22 2.48
N MET A 65 -1.01 -2.44 2.67
CA MET A 65 -0.11 -2.90 1.62
C MET A 65 -0.47 -4.31 1.12
N THR A 66 -0.86 -5.20 2.04
CA THR A 66 -1.35 -6.55 1.68
C THR A 66 -2.63 -6.44 0.85
N LYS A 67 -3.57 -5.58 1.25
CA LYS A 67 -4.81 -5.37 0.50
C LYS A 67 -4.56 -4.80 -0.91
N LEU A 68 -3.58 -3.91 -1.08
CA LEU A 68 -3.16 -3.48 -2.42
C LEU A 68 -2.56 -4.62 -3.24
N ALA A 69 -1.81 -5.52 -2.60
CA ALA A 69 -1.26 -6.68 -3.27
C ALA A 69 -2.36 -7.67 -3.72
N ASP A 70 -3.33 -7.95 -2.86
CA ASP A 70 -4.48 -8.80 -3.16
C ASP A 70 -5.34 -8.24 -4.31
N ARG A 71 -5.34 -6.91 -4.45
CA ARG A 71 -6.04 -6.19 -5.51
C ARG A 71 -5.19 -6.00 -6.78
N GLY A 72 -3.97 -6.53 -6.78
CA GLY A 72 -3.07 -6.52 -7.94
C GLY A 72 -2.32 -5.20 -8.16
N TRP A 73 -2.44 -4.21 -7.28
CA TRP A 73 -1.70 -2.94 -7.37
C TRP A 73 -0.25 -3.09 -6.97
N LEU A 74 0.01 -3.92 -5.96
CA LEU A 74 1.35 -4.30 -5.54
C LEU A 74 1.59 -5.78 -5.81
N HIS A 75 2.86 -6.16 -5.86
CA HIS A 75 3.28 -7.55 -5.79
C HIS A 75 4.01 -7.78 -4.48
N LYS A 76 3.45 -8.64 -3.62
CA LYS A 76 4.06 -9.11 -2.39
C LYS A 76 4.94 -10.32 -2.69
N ARG A 77 6.23 -10.18 -2.44
CA ARG A 77 7.25 -11.22 -2.61
C ARG A 77 7.22 -12.22 -1.44
N PRO A 78 7.76 -13.44 -1.63
CA PRO A 78 7.85 -14.45 -0.57
C PRO A 78 8.73 -13.99 0.61
N ASP A 79 9.67 -13.08 0.38
CA ASP A 79 10.52 -12.44 1.42
C ASP A 79 9.79 -11.37 2.24
N GLY A 80 8.50 -11.14 1.98
CA GLY A 80 7.68 -10.15 2.68
C GLY A 80 7.84 -8.70 2.19
N ARG A 81 8.62 -8.46 1.13
CA ARG A 81 8.76 -7.14 0.49
C ARG A 81 7.69 -6.91 -0.57
N PHE A 82 7.47 -5.65 -0.91
CA PHE A 82 6.47 -5.21 -1.87
C PHE A 82 7.12 -4.49 -3.05
N THR A 83 6.55 -4.66 -4.24
CA THR A 83 6.96 -3.97 -5.46
C THR A 83 5.71 -3.42 -6.15
N ALA A 84 5.83 -2.28 -6.83
CA ALA A 84 4.72 -1.76 -7.63
C ALA A 84 4.53 -2.65 -8.86
N ARG A 85 3.28 -2.97 -9.19
CA ARG A 85 2.99 -3.70 -10.42
C ARG A 85 3.00 -2.70 -11.58
N ARG A 86 3.87 -2.93 -12.58
CA ARG A 86 3.88 -2.17 -13.83
C ARG A 86 2.75 -2.62 -14.73
#